data_AF-A0A0C3DNM6-F1
#
_entry.id   AF-A0A0C3DNM6-F1
#
_cell.length_a   1.000
_cell.length_b   1.000
_cell.length_c   1.000
_cell.angle_alpha   90.00
_cell.angle_beta   90.00
_cell.angle_gamma   90.00
#
_symmetry.space_group_name_H-M   'P 1'
#
loop_
_entity.id
_entity.type
_entity.pdbx_description
1 polymer ?
#
loop_
_entity_poly.entity_id
_entity_poly.type
_entity_poly.pdbx_seq_one_letter_code
_entity_poly.pdbx_strand_id
1 'polypeptide(L)'
;MHDYWKQVQEELESHPAGAIKPSTSGAFPADESATTLESTFDCHCCELLEKAAHENNDSLGWAAELCHYLGVIIENVSKDMDVIVWWEKHAQIYPTLACIAQDVCAVPASSVPCERLFSAGAEIATDRHSCLGSGRFEELQVLKHAWNHTLIDCAGMNSDNIEDVNIEDFKELLEWDKELMNDLNNNVDIVMM
;
A
#
# COMPACT_ATOMS: atom_id res chain seq x y z
N MET A 1 -21.52 11.72 11.48
CA MET A 1 -20.04 11.62 11.40
C MET A 1 -19.35 12.51 12.43
N HIS A 2 -19.68 13.80 12.55
CA HIS A 2 -19.13 14.67 13.61
C HIS A 2 -19.53 14.24 15.03
N ASP A 3 -20.75 13.73 15.21
CA ASP A 3 -21.26 13.34 16.53
C ASP A 3 -20.61 12.06 17.07
N TYR A 4 -20.19 11.16 16.17
CA TYR A 4 -19.48 9.93 16.51
C TYR A 4 -18.13 10.24 17.16
N TRP A 5 -17.36 11.17 16.60
CA TRP A 5 -16.05 11.55 17.13
C TRP A 5 -16.13 12.29 18.47
N LYS A 6 -17.20 13.05 18.70
CA LYS A 6 -17.43 13.68 20.02
C LYS A 6 -17.68 12.65 21.11
N GLN A 7 -18.45 11.60 20.81
CA GLN A 7 -18.79 10.55 21.77
C GLN A 7 -17.57 9.71 22.17
N VAL A 8 -16.71 9.38 21.21
CA VAL A 8 -15.43 8.68 21.46
C VAL A 8 -14.51 9.50 22.36
N GLN A 9 -14.48 10.81 22.16
CA GLN A 9 -13.61 11.72 22.92
C GLN A 9 -14.10 11.90 24.36
N GLU A 10 -15.42 11.92 24.57
CA GLU A 10 -16.04 11.99 25.91
C GLU A 10 -15.85 10.67 26.70
N GLU A 11 -15.86 9.51 26.02
CA GLU A 11 -15.54 8.22 26.63
C GLU A 11 -14.08 8.12 27.11
N LEU A 12 -13.13 8.65 26.31
CA LEU A 12 -11.70 8.69 26.63
C LEU A 12 -11.35 9.61 27.82
N GLU A 13 -12.11 10.70 28.02
CA GLU A 13 -11.90 11.62 29.13
C GLU A 13 -12.53 11.14 30.45
N SER A 14 -13.49 10.21 30.39
CA SER A 14 -14.23 9.71 31.56
C SER A 14 -13.50 8.62 32.38
N HIS A 15 -12.42 8.03 31.85
CA HIS A 15 -11.68 6.94 32.49
C HIS A 15 -10.23 7.35 32.83
N PRO A 16 -9.87 7.53 34.11
CA PRO A 16 -8.51 7.89 34.47
C PRO A 16 -7.53 6.73 34.24
N ALA A 17 -6.43 7.06 33.55
CA ALA A 17 -5.32 6.18 33.20
C ALA A 17 -4.76 5.41 34.42
N GLY A 18 -4.97 4.09 34.44
CA GLY A 18 -4.22 3.18 35.28
C GLY A 18 -2.77 3.10 34.83
N ALA A 19 -1.86 3.68 35.60
CA ALA A 19 -0.43 3.66 35.34
C ALA A 19 0.14 2.22 35.34
N ILE A 20 0.58 1.72 34.18
CA ILE A 20 1.39 0.50 34.08
C ILE A 20 2.87 0.91 34.22
N LYS A 21 3.50 0.50 35.32
CA LYS A 21 4.94 0.66 35.57
C LYS A 21 5.74 -0.34 34.73
N PRO A 22 6.94 0.00 34.24
CA PRO A 22 7.82 -0.95 33.58
C PRO A 22 8.53 -1.81 34.63
N SER A 23 8.49 -3.13 34.48
CA SER A 23 9.33 -4.04 35.26
C SER A 23 9.86 -5.16 34.39
N THR A 24 11.15 -5.04 34.11
CA THR A 24 12.19 -6.06 34.27
C THR A 24 12.07 -7.39 33.54
N SER A 25 13.00 -7.55 32.61
CA SER A 25 13.55 -8.78 32.03
C SER A 25 13.47 -10.00 32.97
N GLY A 26 12.78 -11.03 32.48
CA GLY A 26 12.84 -12.39 33.02
C GLY A 26 12.57 -13.36 31.88
N ALA A 27 13.62 -14.00 31.38
CA ALA A 27 13.53 -15.08 30.41
C ALA A 27 12.69 -16.23 30.98
N PHE A 28 11.71 -16.72 30.19
CA PHE A 28 11.05 -18.00 30.45
C PHE A 28 10.94 -18.81 29.14
N PRO A 29 10.97 -20.14 29.26
CA PRO A 29 11.45 -21.05 28.25
C PRO A 29 10.41 -21.34 27.17
N ALA A 30 10.89 -21.83 26.03
CA ALA A 30 10.07 -22.41 24.99
C ALA A 30 9.19 -23.52 25.56
N ASP A 31 7.87 -23.38 25.41
CA ASP A 31 6.92 -24.46 25.66
C ASP A 31 5.85 -24.49 24.57
N GLU A 32 5.66 -25.68 24.02
CA GLU A 32 4.81 -26.01 22.88
C GLU A 32 3.33 -25.88 23.29
N SER A 33 2.69 -24.76 22.96
CA SER A 33 1.26 -24.54 23.30
C SER A 33 0.50 -23.71 22.26
N ALA A 34 0.90 -23.82 20.98
CA ALA A 34 0.19 -23.15 19.90
C ALA A 34 -1.10 -23.89 19.44
N THR A 35 -1.34 -25.12 19.88
CA THR A 35 -2.41 -25.98 19.33
C THR A 35 -3.71 -26.03 20.15
N THR A 36 -3.73 -25.53 21.39
CA THR A 36 -4.92 -25.65 22.26
C THR A 36 -5.90 -24.49 22.13
N LEU A 37 -5.41 -23.27 21.87
CA LEU A 37 -6.26 -22.07 21.78
C LEU A 37 -7.12 -22.04 20.51
N GLU A 38 -6.55 -22.39 19.35
CA GLU A 38 -7.31 -22.56 18.10
C GLU A 38 -8.45 -23.57 18.28
N SER A 39 -8.16 -24.71 18.90
CA SER A 39 -9.16 -25.78 19.11
C SER A 39 -10.36 -25.36 19.97
N THR A 40 -10.17 -24.48 20.98
CA THR A 40 -11.29 -24.03 21.83
C THR A 40 -12.16 -22.98 21.16
N PHE A 41 -11.56 -22.09 20.37
CA PHE A 41 -12.28 -21.08 19.61
C PHE A 41 -13.12 -21.72 18.50
N ASP A 42 -12.54 -22.67 17.76
CA ASP A 42 -13.24 -23.42 16.72
C ASP A 42 -14.42 -24.21 17.29
N CYS A 43 -14.24 -24.84 18.45
CA CYS A 43 -15.30 -25.57 19.15
C CYS A 43 -16.46 -24.63 19.54
N HIS A 44 -16.16 -23.46 20.09
CA HIS A 44 -17.16 -22.46 20.46
C HIS A 44 -17.89 -21.89 19.24
N CYS A 45 -17.19 -21.66 18.13
CA CYS A 45 -17.82 -21.26 16.86
C CYS A 45 -18.80 -22.32 16.36
N CYS A 46 -18.42 -23.60 16.41
CA CYS A 46 -19.30 -24.72 16.06
C CYS A 46 -20.55 -24.78 16.94
N GLU A 47 -20.42 -24.63 18.27
CA GLU A 47 -21.56 -24.61 19.20
C GLU A 47 -22.55 -23.47 18.91
N LEU A 48 -22.04 -22.27 18.60
CA LEU A 48 -22.87 -21.12 18.24
C LEU A 48 -23.62 -21.34 16.92
N LEU A 49 -22.98 -21.99 15.94
CA LEU A 49 -23.58 -22.34 14.65
C LEU A 49 -24.68 -23.39 14.80
N GLU A 50 -24.46 -24.43 15.62
CA GLU A 50 -25.46 -25.46 15.93
C GLU A 50 -26.67 -24.85 16.65
N LYS A 51 -26.42 -23.97 17.63
CA LYS A 51 -27.49 -23.27 18.35
C LYS A 51 -28.32 -22.37 17.41
N ALA A 52 -27.66 -21.63 16.52
CA ALA A 52 -28.34 -20.80 15.54
C ALA A 52 -29.18 -21.63 14.54
N ALA A 53 -28.70 -22.82 14.14
CA ALA A 53 -29.41 -23.72 13.24
C ALA A 53 -30.68 -24.31 13.87
N HIS A 54 -30.69 -24.51 15.19
CA HIS A 54 -31.85 -25.02 15.92
C HIS A 54 -32.92 -23.96 16.21
N GLU A 55 -32.58 -22.66 16.19
CA GLU A 55 -33.48 -21.58 16.63
C GLU A 55 -34.27 -20.88 15.49
N ASN A 56 -33.87 -20.99 14.21
CA ASN A 56 -34.65 -20.41 13.08
C ASN A 56 -34.27 -21.00 11.71
N ASN A 57 -35.23 -21.64 11.02
CA ASN A 57 -35.02 -22.24 9.70
C ASN A 57 -34.93 -21.21 8.54
N ASP A 58 -35.30 -19.95 8.79
CA ASP A 58 -35.31 -18.86 7.80
C ASP A 58 -34.15 -17.84 7.98
N SER A 59 -33.31 -17.99 9.01
CA SER A 59 -32.35 -16.94 9.41
C SER A 59 -30.88 -17.37 9.43
N LEU A 60 -30.55 -18.55 8.93
CA LEU A 60 -29.16 -19.03 8.97
C LEU A 60 -28.28 -18.47 7.83
N GLY A 61 -28.66 -17.34 7.19
CA GLY A 61 -28.03 -16.79 5.98
C GLY A 61 -26.50 -16.85 5.99
N TRP A 62 -25.85 -16.04 6.82
CA TRP A 62 -24.38 -16.01 6.88
C TRP A 62 -23.74 -17.24 7.53
N ALA A 63 -24.43 -17.87 8.49
CA ALA A 63 -23.92 -19.03 9.21
C ALA A 63 -23.91 -20.29 8.32
N ALA A 64 -24.94 -20.49 7.49
CA ALA A 64 -25.00 -21.54 6.48
C ALA A 64 -24.01 -21.26 5.34
N GLU A 65 -23.86 -20.00 4.90
CA GLU A 65 -22.81 -19.59 3.97
C GLU A 65 -21.42 -19.95 4.52
N LEU A 66 -21.15 -19.64 5.79
CA LEU A 66 -19.88 -19.94 6.45
C LEU A 66 -19.63 -21.45 6.58
N CYS A 67 -20.63 -22.22 7.05
CA CYS A 67 -20.52 -23.67 7.11
C CYS A 67 -20.27 -24.28 5.72
N HIS A 68 -20.91 -23.75 4.69
CA HIS A 68 -20.69 -24.19 3.31
C HIS A 68 -19.27 -23.85 2.85
N TYR A 69 -18.81 -22.62 3.08
CA TYR A 69 -17.46 -22.18 2.71
C TYR A 69 -16.37 -23.01 3.41
N LEU A 70 -16.51 -23.28 4.71
CA LEU A 70 -15.55 -24.08 5.48
C LEU A 70 -15.62 -25.58 5.16
N GLY A 71 -16.78 -26.07 4.74
CA GLY A 71 -16.99 -27.48 4.40
C GLY A 71 -16.60 -27.87 2.98
N VAL A 72 -16.49 -26.89 2.07
CA VAL A 72 -16.10 -27.11 0.67
C VAL A 72 -14.58 -27.01 0.52
N ILE A 73 -13.96 -28.07 0.00
CA ILE A 73 -12.58 -28.00 -0.48
C ILE A 73 -12.60 -27.18 -1.78
N ILE A 74 -12.13 -25.95 -1.72
CA ILE A 74 -12.05 -25.08 -2.91
C ILE A 74 -10.89 -25.58 -3.78
N GLU A 75 -11.22 -26.28 -4.86
CA GLU A 75 -10.23 -26.68 -5.87
C GLU A 75 -9.82 -25.44 -6.69
N ASN A 76 -8.50 -25.29 -6.92
CA ASN A 76 -7.88 -24.20 -7.72
C ASN A 76 -7.57 -22.86 -7.01
N VAL A 77 -7.34 -22.86 -5.69
CA VAL A 77 -6.74 -21.69 -5.02
C VAL A 77 -5.23 -21.65 -5.31
N SER A 78 -4.79 -20.60 -6.00
CA SER A 78 -3.36 -20.32 -6.22
C SER A 78 -2.89 -19.21 -5.26
N LYS A 79 -1.61 -19.22 -4.89
CA LYS A 79 -1.02 -18.16 -4.04
C LYS A 79 -1.08 -16.78 -4.68
N ASP A 80 -1.08 -16.72 -6.01
CA ASP A 80 -1.08 -15.47 -6.78
C ASP A 80 -2.51 -15.04 -7.17
N MET A 81 -3.54 -15.66 -6.59
CA MET A 81 -4.93 -15.30 -6.84
C MET A 81 -5.28 -14.00 -6.13
N ASP A 82 -5.98 -13.11 -6.85
CA ASP A 82 -6.61 -11.94 -6.24
C ASP A 82 -7.83 -12.36 -5.41
N VAL A 83 -7.71 -12.23 -4.09
CA VAL A 83 -8.74 -12.60 -3.12
C VAL A 83 -10.01 -11.77 -3.26
N ILE A 84 -9.91 -10.49 -3.64
CA ILE A 84 -11.06 -9.61 -3.81
C ILE A 84 -11.86 -10.04 -5.03
N VAL A 85 -11.18 -10.30 -6.14
CA VAL A 85 -11.82 -10.81 -7.37
C VAL A 85 -12.43 -12.18 -7.14
N TRP A 86 -11.83 -13.02 -6.29
CA TRP A 86 -12.42 -14.30 -5.92
C TRP A 86 -13.76 -14.11 -5.18
N TRP A 87 -13.79 -13.26 -4.15
CA TRP A 87 -15.03 -12.99 -3.40
C TRP A 87 -16.10 -12.30 -4.26
N GLU A 88 -15.72 -11.43 -5.19
CA GLU A 88 -16.65 -10.83 -6.16
C GLU A 88 -17.33 -11.90 -7.02
N LYS A 89 -16.56 -12.88 -7.54
CA LYS A 89 -17.10 -13.97 -8.35
C LYS A 89 -18.04 -14.90 -7.57
N HIS A 90 -17.79 -15.05 -6.27
CA HIS A 90 -18.58 -15.94 -5.40
C HIS A 90 -19.65 -15.19 -4.59
N ALA A 91 -19.86 -13.89 -4.83
CA ALA A 91 -20.86 -13.10 -4.12
C ALA A 91 -22.30 -13.59 -4.30
N GLN A 92 -22.61 -14.33 -5.37
CA GLN A 92 -23.93 -14.96 -5.55
C GLN A 92 -24.14 -16.17 -4.64
N ILE A 93 -23.05 -16.87 -4.29
CA ILE A 93 -23.07 -18.07 -3.44
C ILE A 93 -22.95 -17.67 -1.97
N TYR A 94 -22.14 -16.65 -1.70
CA TYR A 94 -21.82 -16.16 -0.37
C TYR A 94 -22.09 -14.65 -0.25
N PRO A 95 -23.35 -14.18 -0.35
CA PRO A 95 -23.65 -12.75 -0.40
C PRO A 95 -23.21 -12.00 0.86
N THR A 96 -23.32 -12.62 2.04
CA THR A 96 -22.95 -11.97 3.30
C THR A 96 -21.45 -12.04 3.53
N LEU A 97 -20.84 -13.22 3.31
CA LEU A 97 -19.40 -13.39 3.51
C LEU A 97 -18.58 -12.61 2.48
N ALA A 98 -19.03 -12.51 1.22
CA ALA A 98 -18.34 -11.72 0.21
C ALA A 98 -18.31 -10.23 0.57
N CYS A 99 -19.39 -9.69 1.15
CA CYS A 99 -19.40 -8.30 1.64
C CYS A 99 -18.35 -8.10 2.74
N ILE A 100 -18.36 -8.97 3.75
CA ILE A 100 -17.39 -8.91 4.87
C ILE A 100 -15.96 -9.04 4.36
N ALA A 101 -15.71 -9.99 3.46
CA ALA A 101 -14.39 -10.21 2.92
C ALA A 101 -13.90 -9.04 2.05
N GLN A 102 -14.78 -8.40 1.27
CA GLN A 102 -14.43 -7.19 0.53
C GLN A 102 -14.08 -6.04 1.47
N ASP A 103 -14.81 -5.87 2.57
CA ASP A 103 -14.53 -4.82 3.56
C ASP A 103 -13.19 -5.05 4.28
N VAL A 104 -12.89 -6.30 4.65
CA VAL A 104 -11.70 -6.64 5.45
C VAL A 104 -10.45 -6.80 4.58
N CYS A 105 -10.54 -7.54 3.47
CA CYS A 105 -9.37 -7.85 2.64
C CYS A 105 -8.93 -6.67 1.76
N ALA A 106 -9.78 -5.67 1.52
CA ALA A 106 -9.40 -4.47 0.77
C ALA A 106 -8.51 -3.53 1.60
N VAL A 107 -8.45 -3.70 2.93
CA VAL A 107 -7.61 -2.88 3.79
C VAL A 107 -6.13 -3.25 3.58
N PRO A 108 -5.26 -2.29 3.21
CA PRO A 108 -3.84 -2.56 3.09
C PRO A 108 -3.25 -2.98 4.43
N ALA A 109 -2.41 -4.02 4.42
CA ALA A 109 -1.73 -4.49 5.63
C ALA A 109 -0.66 -3.49 6.17
N SER A 110 -0.32 -2.44 5.42
CA SER A 110 0.70 -1.46 5.79
C SER A 110 0.30 -0.03 5.43
N SER A 111 0.93 0.94 6.08
CA SER A 111 0.82 2.38 5.76
C SER A 111 1.57 2.79 4.49
N VAL A 112 2.31 1.88 3.87
CA VAL A 112 3.15 2.18 2.68
C VAL A 112 2.38 2.86 1.55
N PRO A 113 1.13 2.48 1.21
CA PRO A 113 0.36 3.20 0.19
C PRO A 113 0.08 4.65 0.58
N CYS A 114 -0.22 4.90 1.85
CA CYS A 114 -0.43 6.26 2.37
C CYS A 114 0.88 7.06 2.35
N GLU A 115 2.00 6.48 2.77
CA GLU A 115 3.32 7.13 2.71
C GLU A 115 3.73 7.48 1.28
N ARG A 116 3.47 6.58 0.33
CA ARG A 116 3.68 6.85 -1.11
C ARG A 116 2.79 7.97 -1.61
N LEU A 117 1.51 7.98 -1.22
CA LEU A 117 0.58 9.06 -1.56
C LEU A 117 1.07 10.41 -1.00
N PHE A 118 1.47 10.47 0.26
CA PHE A 118 1.98 11.70 0.88
C PHE A 118 3.30 12.16 0.28
N SER A 119 4.21 11.24 -0.01
CA SER A 119 5.49 11.55 -0.67
C SER A 119 5.26 12.07 -2.09
N ALA A 120 4.37 11.45 -2.86
CA ALA A 120 3.95 11.93 -4.17
C ALA A 120 3.22 13.29 -4.09
N GLY A 121 2.60 13.58 -2.95
CA GLY A 121 1.92 14.84 -2.71
C GLY A 121 2.84 16.01 -2.44
N ALA A 122 4.09 15.76 -1.99
CA ALA A 122 5.10 16.78 -1.80
C ALA A 122 5.42 17.56 -3.10
N GLU A 123 5.29 16.91 -4.25
CA GLU A 123 5.45 17.55 -5.57
C GLU A 123 4.39 18.63 -5.84
N ILE A 124 3.16 18.43 -5.34
CA ILE A 124 2.08 19.40 -5.46
C ILE A 124 2.22 20.49 -4.39
N ALA A 125 2.67 20.12 -3.18
CA ALA A 125 2.91 21.02 -2.04
C ALA A 125 4.30 21.70 -2.07
N THR A 126 4.72 22.18 -3.24
CA THR A 126 5.99 22.94 -3.36
C THR A 126 5.87 24.36 -2.83
N ASP A 127 6.99 24.98 -2.44
CA ASP A 127 7.03 26.39 -1.98
C ASP A 127 6.42 27.36 -3.00
N ARG A 128 6.54 27.05 -4.30
CA ARG A 128 5.95 27.86 -5.36
C ARG A 128 4.42 27.81 -5.37
N HIS A 129 3.82 26.76 -4.79
CA HIS A 129 2.39 26.55 -4.65
C HIS A 129 1.91 26.71 -3.19
N SER A 130 2.67 27.41 -2.33
CA SER A 130 2.33 27.63 -0.91
C SER A 130 0.95 28.25 -0.64
N CYS A 131 0.36 28.92 -1.64
CA CYS A 131 -0.98 29.53 -1.54
C CYS A 131 -2.12 28.55 -1.90
N LEU A 132 -1.81 27.28 -2.16
CA LEU A 132 -2.78 26.26 -2.49
C LEU A 132 -3.49 25.81 -1.20
N GLY A 133 -4.76 26.20 -1.05
CA GLY A 133 -5.59 25.77 0.09
C GLY A 133 -5.84 24.26 0.09
N SER A 134 -6.19 23.71 1.26
CA SER A 134 -6.36 22.25 1.47
C SER A 134 -7.32 21.59 0.48
N GLY A 135 -8.45 22.23 0.16
CA GLY A 135 -9.43 21.68 -0.78
C GLY A 135 -8.88 21.52 -2.20
N ARG A 136 -8.15 22.52 -2.72
CA ARG A 136 -7.52 22.43 -4.05
C ARG A 136 -6.37 21.43 -4.07
N PHE A 137 -5.65 21.32 -2.96
CA PHE A 137 -4.61 20.31 -2.81
C PHE A 137 -5.20 18.90 -2.88
N GLU A 138 -6.27 18.63 -2.13
CA GLU A 138 -7.00 17.36 -2.16
C GLU A 138 -7.51 17.03 -3.55
N GLU A 139 -8.19 17.98 -4.21
CA GLU A 139 -8.66 17.83 -5.60
C GLU A 139 -7.51 17.44 -6.54
N LEU A 140 -6.35 18.10 -6.44
CA LEU A 140 -5.18 17.78 -7.25
C LEU A 140 -4.57 16.41 -6.94
N GLN A 141 -4.55 15.98 -5.67
CA GLN A 141 -4.09 14.63 -5.31
C GLN A 141 -5.01 13.55 -5.91
N VAL A 142 -6.33 13.73 -5.77
CA VAL A 142 -7.33 12.81 -6.34
C VAL A 142 -7.17 12.76 -7.86
N LEU A 143 -7.01 13.92 -8.49
CA LEU A 143 -6.83 14.04 -9.93
C LEU A 143 -5.56 13.33 -10.42
N LYS A 144 -4.43 13.54 -9.72
CA LYS A 144 -3.15 12.88 -9.99
C LYS A 144 -3.30 11.36 -9.91
N HIS A 145 -3.90 10.87 -8.82
CA HIS A 145 -4.08 9.43 -8.60
C HIS A 145 -5.01 8.80 -9.64
N ALA A 146 -6.14 9.45 -9.92
CA ALA A 146 -7.13 8.99 -10.89
C ALA A 146 -6.58 8.95 -12.33
N TRP A 147 -5.66 9.84 -12.71
CA TRP A 147 -5.08 9.80 -14.07
C TRP A 147 -3.79 8.98 -14.20
N ASN A 148 -3.19 8.54 -13.10
CA ASN A 148 -1.88 7.87 -13.10
C ASN A 148 -1.84 6.59 -13.97
N HIS A 149 -2.94 5.86 -14.12
CA HIS A 149 -3.01 4.66 -14.96
C HIS A 149 -3.20 4.94 -16.46
N THR A 150 -3.48 6.20 -16.83
CA THR A 150 -3.72 6.61 -18.23
C THR A 150 -2.55 7.41 -18.80
N LEU A 151 -1.74 8.03 -17.95
CA LEU A 151 -0.64 8.88 -18.37
C LEU A 151 0.61 8.04 -18.62
N ILE A 152 1.02 7.97 -19.89
CA ILE A 152 2.32 7.45 -20.28
C ILE A 152 3.37 8.45 -19.80
N ASP A 153 4.24 8.03 -18.88
CA ASP A 153 5.38 8.81 -18.45
C ASP A 153 6.46 8.82 -19.53
N CYS A 154 6.24 9.62 -20.57
CA CYS A 154 7.19 9.80 -21.65
C CYS A 154 8.54 10.34 -21.15
N ALA A 155 8.57 11.07 -20.02
CA ALA A 155 9.81 11.59 -19.45
C ALA A 155 10.63 10.48 -18.79
N GLY A 156 9.99 9.59 -18.02
CA GLY A 156 10.61 8.38 -17.49
C GLY A 156 11.09 7.43 -18.60
N MET A 157 10.24 7.18 -19.59
CA MET A 157 10.61 6.38 -20.76
C MET A 157 11.79 6.98 -21.53
N ASN A 158 11.85 8.32 -21.65
CA ASN A 158 12.98 8.99 -22.28
C ASN A 158 14.22 8.90 -21.38
N SER A 159 14.09 8.98 -20.05
CA SER A 159 15.23 8.87 -19.14
C SER A 159 15.85 7.48 -19.12
N ASP A 160 15.05 6.42 -19.27
CA ASP A 160 15.55 5.04 -19.42
C ASP A 160 16.35 4.86 -20.71
N ASN A 161 16.13 5.74 -21.69
CA ASN A 161 16.77 5.73 -23.00
C ASN A 161 17.90 6.78 -23.14
N ILE A 162 18.22 7.53 -22.07
CA ILE A 162 19.39 8.41 -22.06
C ILE A 162 20.62 7.50 -21.90
N GLU A 163 21.39 7.34 -22.96
CA GLU A 163 22.71 6.74 -22.87
C GLU A 163 23.60 7.63 -21.99
N ASP A 164 24.18 7.05 -20.93
CA ASP A 164 25.20 7.73 -20.13
C ASP A 164 26.38 8.07 -21.05
N VAL A 165 26.51 9.35 -21.38
CA VAL A 165 27.61 9.85 -22.20
C VAL A 165 28.89 9.74 -21.38
N ASN A 166 29.70 8.72 -21.66
CA ASN A 166 31.00 8.56 -21.02
C ASN A 166 31.94 9.68 -21.50
N ILE A 167 32.28 10.58 -20.59
CA ILE A 167 33.17 11.73 -20.86
C ILE A 167 34.54 11.27 -21.38
N GLU A 168 34.96 10.04 -21.04
CA GLU A 168 36.20 9.45 -21.53
C GLU A 168 36.24 9.31 -23.05
N ASP A 169 35.09 9.03 -23.67
CA ASP A 169 34.96 8.82 -25.11
C ASP A 169 35.21 10.12 -25.90
N PHE A 170 35.15 11.27 -25.24
CA PHE A 170 35.38 12.60 -25.82
C PHE A 170 36.76 13.19 -25.49
N LYS A 171 37.61 12.47 -24.74
CA LYS A 171 38.95 12.95 -24.40
C LYS A 171 39.85 13.11 -25.62
N GLU A 172 39.77 12.18 -26.57
CA GLU A 172 40.55 12.25 -27.81
C GLU A 172 40.13 13.44 -28.67
N LEU A 173 38.82 13.71 -28.76
CA LEU A 173 38.28 14.89 -29.43
C LEU A 173 38.73 16.20 -28.78
N LEU A 174 38.73 16.26 -27.44
CA LEU A 174 39.23 17.42 -26.70
C LEU A 174 40.72 17.66 -26.97
N GLU A 175 41.51 16.60 -27.10
CA GLU A 175 42.94 16.72 -27.36
C GLU A 175 43.20 17.18 -28.80
N TRP A 176 42.45 16.68 -29.78
CA TRP A 176 42.49 17.19 -31.15
C TRP A 176 42.08 18.66 -31.25
N ASP A 177 41.07 19.11 -30.50
CA ASP A 177 40.69 20.53 -30.48
C ASP A 177 41.81 21.41 -29.91
N LYS A 178 42.55 20.94 -28.90
CA LYS A 178 43.72 21.66 -28.35
C LYS A 178 44.90 21.67 -29.32
N GLU A 179 45.17 20.55 -29.99
CA GLU A 179 46.23 20.47 -31.02
C GLU A 179 45.91 21.40 -32.19
N LEU A 180 44.65 21.43 -32.66
CA LEU A 180 44.21 22.35 -33.70
C LEU A 180 44.39 23.81 -33.29
N MET A 181 44.08 24.16 -32.04
CA MET A 181 44.31 25.51 -31.51
C MET A 181 45.79 25.85 -31.40
N ASN A 182 46.63 24.90 -31.00
CA ASN A 182 48.08 25.09 -30.98
C ASN A 182 48.65 25.25 -32.38
N ASP A 183 48.21 24.47 -33.35
CA ASP A 183 48.65 24.58 -34.74
C ASP A 183 48.18 25.89 -35.38
N LEU A 184 46.96 26.34 -35.10
CA LEU A 184 46.49 27.66 -35.51
C LEU A 184 47.33 28.78 -34.87
N ASN A 185 47.68 28.66 -33.59
CA ASN A 185 48.50 29.64 -32.89
C ASN A 185 49.95 29.65 -33.39
N ASN A 186 50.53 28.48 -33.64
CA ASN A 186 51.88 28.32 -34.17
C ASN A 186 51.99 28.76 -35.64
N ASN A 187 50.91 28.67 -36.42
CA ASN A 187 50.89 29.13 -37.81
C ASN A 187 50.66 30.65 -37.94
N VAL A 188 50.13 31.31 -36.91
CA VAL A 188 50.08 32.78 -36.83
C VAL A 188 51.47 33.37 -36.57
N ASP A 189 52.36 32.64 -35.88
CA ASP A 189 53.75 33.06 -35.62
C ASP A 189 54.70 32.85 -36.82
N ILE A 190 54.34 32.05 -37.83
CA ILE A 190 55.16 31.84 -39.05
C ILE A 190 54.88 32.90 -40.14
N VAL A 191 53.73 33.59 -40.09
CA VAL A 191 53.34 34.62 -41.09
C VAL A 191 53.74 36.05 -40.66
N MET A 192 54.27 36.24 -39.44
CA MET A 192 54.73 37.54 -38.91
C MET A 192 56.27 37.71 -38.78
N MET A 193 57.07 36.94 -39.52
CA MET A 193 58.49 37.25 -39.79
C MET A 193 58.72 37.50 -41.28
#